data_AF-A0AAD4TTB8-F1
#
_entry.id   AF-A0AAD4TTB8-F1
#
_cell.length_a   1.000
_cell.length_b   1.000
_cell.length_c   1.000
_cell.angle_alpha   90.00
_cell.angle_beta   90.00
_cell.angle_gamma   90.00
#
_symmetry.space_group_name_H-M   'P 1'
#
loop_
_entity.id
_entity.type
_entity.pdbx_description
1 polymer ?
#
loop_
_entity_poly.entity_id
_entity_poly.type
_entity_poly.pdbx_seq_one_letter_code
_entity_poly.pdbx_strand_id
1 'polypeptide(L)'
;MENPPPPPPVPRMLTVDRFVSSGSAGGYGGGFGGGAGSGYGGGFGGGFGGGFGSGFGDFGGGDGGLLSGNEKITMQNLNDRLASYLEKVRALEEANADLEVKIRDWYQRQSPTSPERDYSPYFKTTDELRDKILAAAIDNSRVILEIDNARLAADDFRLKYENEMALRQSVEADINGLRRVLDELTLTTTDLEMQIESLNEELAYLKKNHEEEMKEFSNQLAGQVNVEMDAAPGVDLTRVLSEMREQYEAMAEKNRRDAEAWFFSKTEELNKEVASNTEMIQTSKSEITDLRRTIQGLEIELQSQLSMKAGLESTLAETECRYAAQLQQIQGLISSIEAQLSELRSEMEAQNQEYKMLLDIKTRLEQEIATYRSLLEGQDARQGLGCRGGDGWHWYRRRAYLPRLPPISLMSNSAPVVLAALEGLADGHSQGCCPVFSELRQGPGPLGKEYRERLPLLNLPLLFTASLGGGGGGKVRINVEESVDGKVVSSRKREI
;
A
#
# COMPACT_ATOMS: atom_id res chain seq x y z
N MET A 1 7.98 -58.01 -37.64
CA MET A 1 7.79 -57.13 -36.47
C MET A 1 8.98 -56.21 -36.44
N GLU A 2 8.76 -54.99 -36.92
CA GLU A 2 9.77 -53.99 -37.26
C GLU A 2 10.02 -53.14 -36.01
N ASN A 3 11.28 -52.99 -35.59
CA ASN A 3 11.65 -52.19 -34.42
C ASN A 3 11.44 -50.70 -34.70
N PRO A 4 10.88 -49.91 -33.75
CA PRO A 4 10.69 -48.48 -33.95
C PRO A 4 12.03 -47.72 -33.91
N PRO A 5 12.15 -46.59 -34.64
CA PRO A 5 13.38 -45.81 -34.72
C PRO A 5 13.67 -45.03 -33.43
N PRO A 6 14.95 -44.69 -33.14
CA PRO A 6 15.33 -43.95 -31.95
C PRO A 6 14.93 -42.47 -32.04
N PRO A 7 14.69 -41.80 -30.89
CA PRO A 7 14.30 -40.38 -30.85
C PRO A 7 15.45 -39.43 -31.19
N PRO A 8 15.16 -38.20 -31.69
CA PRO A 8 16.16 -37.22 -32.06
C PRO A 8 16.89 -36.61 -30.84
N PRO A 9 18.12 -36.09 -31.02
CA PRO A 9 18.91 -35.55 -29.92
C PRO A 9 18.37 -34.20 -29.43
N VAL A 10 18.28 -34.05 -28.10
CA VAL A 10 17.99 -32.79 -27.41
C VAL A 10 19.16 -31.79 -27.54
N PRO A 11 18.90 -30.49 -27.76
CA PRO A 11 19.95 -29.48 -27.84
C PRO A 11 20.60 -29.24 -26.47
N ARG A 12 21.94 -29.29 -26.43
CA ARG A 12 22.76 -28.92 -25.27
C ARG A 12 22.56 -27.44 -24.96
N MET A 13 21.98 -27.12 -23.79
CA MET A 13 22.14 -25.80 -23.18
C MET A 13 23.58 -25.65 -22.69
N LEU A 14 24.21 -24.57 -23.12
CA LEU A 14 25.53 -24.13 -22.68
C LEU A 14 25.45 -23.69 -21.21
N THR A 15 26.21 -24.33 -20.35
CA THR A 15 26.54 -23.86 -19.01
C THR A 15 27.29 -22.54 -19.11
N VAL A 16 26.73 -21.49 -18.51
CA VAL A 16 27.49 -20.28 -18.18
C VAL A 16 27.84 -20.37 -16.69
N ASP A 17 29.09 -20.72 -16.43
CA ASP A 17 29.74 -20.47 -15.16
C ASP A 17 29.90 -18.96 -14.95
N ARG A 18 29.37 -18.43 -13.84
CA ARG A 18 29.93 -17.21 -13.25
C ARG A 18 29.70 -17.12 -11.74
N PHE A 19 30.75 -17.53 -11.04
CA PHE A 19 31.43 -16.83 -9.94
C PHE A 19 30.57 -16.25 -8.82
N VAL A 20 30.50 -17.02 -7.74
CA VAL A 20 30.35 -16.54 -6.37
C VAL A 20 31.62 -15.77 -5.97
N SER A 21 31.45 -14.57 -5.42
CA SER A 21 32.48 -13.97 -4.55
C SER A 21 31.82 -13.35 -3.33
N SER A 22 32.08 -14.03 -2.22
CA SER A 22 32.02 -13.56 -0.85
C SER A 22 32.85 -12.30 -0.65
N GLY A 23 32.30 -11.32 0.07
CA GLY A 23 33.04 -10.16 0.57
C GLY A 23 32.41 -9.63 1.85
N SER A 24 32.92 -10.10 2.98
CA SER A 24 32.61 -9.62 4.33
C SER A 24 33.24 -8.25 4.62
N ALA A 25 32.56 -7.51 5.50
CA ALA A 25 33.09 -6.64 6.56
C ALA A 25 33.97 -5.42 6.20
N GLY A 26 33.63 -4.29 6.81
CA GLY A 26 34.57 -3.16 6.95
C GLY A 26 33.90 -1.86 7.33
N GLY A 27 33.53 -1.71 8.60
CA GLY A 27 33.22 -0.41 9.18
C GLY A 27 34.48 0.45 9.30
N TYR A 28 34.35 1.75 9.02
CA TYR A 28 35.30 2.77 9.42
C TYR A 28 34.56 4.02 9.84
N GLY A 29 34.66 4.34 11.14
CA GLY A 29 34.41 5.67 11.65
C GLY A 29 35.60 6.58 11.36
N GLY A 30 35.32 7.88 11.24
CA GLY A 30 36.32 8.92 11.12
C GLY A 30 35.72 10.23 11.60
N GLY A 31 36.14 10.68 12.79
CA GLY A 31 35.88 12.02 13.29
C GLY A 31 37.00 12.99 12.93
N PHE A 32 36.65 14.27 12.83
CA PHE A 32 37.46 15.49 12.94
C PHE A 32 36.42 16.63 13.06
N GLY A 33 36.48 17.66 13.91
CA GLY A 33 37.55 18.22 14.74
C GLY A 33 37.84 19.67 14.33
N GLY A 34 37.38 20.66 15.13
CA GLY A 34 37.77 22.09 15.11
C GLY A 34 37.07 22.96 14.05
N GLY A 35 36.73 24.23 14.25
CA GLY A 35 37.10 25.26 15.23
C GLY A 35 37.16 26.64 14.52
N ALA A 36 36.91 27.74 15.24
CA ALA A 36 36.96 29.17 14.85
C ALA A 36 35.69 29.71 14.12
N GLY A 37 35.03 30.81 14.52
CA GLY A 37 35.38 31.91 15.43
C GLY A 37 35.65 33.20 14.66
N SER A 38 34.64 34.03 14.43
CA SER A 38 34.68 35.49 14.12
C SER A 38 33.24 36.01 14.10
N GLY A 39 32.79 37.06 14.79
CA GLY A 39 33.51 38.15 15.45
C GLY A 39 33.34 39.48 14.74
N TYR A 40 32.12 40.06 14.73
CA TYR A 40 31.82 41.48 14.49
C TYR A 40 30.47 41.77 15.21
N GLY A 41 30.27 42.70 16.13
CA GLY A 41 31.03 43.89 16.51
C GLY A 41 30.31 45.14 15.99
N GLY A 42 29.58 45.85 16.86
CA GLY A 42 29.17 47.25 16.62
C GLY A 42 27.72 47.58 16.93
N GLY A 43 27.43 47.99 18.16
CA GLY A 43 26.25 48.79 18.48
C GLY A 43 26.57 50.28 18.39
N PHE A 44 25.56 51.13 18.14
CA PHE A 44 25.55 52.54 18.55
C PHE A 44 24.10 53.02 18.70
N GLY A 45 23.80 53.52 19.90
CA GLY A 45 22.62 54.32 20.21
C GLY A 45 22.95 55.81 20.32
N GLY A 46 21.90 56.64 20.37
CA GLY A 46 21.92 58.09 20.55
C GLY A 46 20.76 58.70 19.74
N GLY A 47 19.72 59.30 20.30
CA GLY A 47 19.69 60.24 21.42
C GLY A 47 19.66 61.66 20.86
N PHE A 48 18.48 62.17 20.48
CA PHE A 48 18.30 63.56 20.02
C PHE A 48 17.42 64.32 21.02
N GLY A 49 18.04 65.26 21.73
CA GLY A 49 17.41 66.30 22.53
C GLY A 49 18.11 67.63 22.28
N GLY A 50 17.35 68.73 22.33
CA GLY A 50 17.78 70.12 22.12
C GLY A 50 16.90 70.80 21.07
N GLY A 51 16.08 71.81 21.34
CA GLY A 51 16.12 72.80 22.42
C GLY A 51 16.84 74.06 21.96
N PHE A 52 16.15 74.93 21.22
CA PHE A 52 16.60 76.30 20.96
C PHE A 52 15.41 77.26 21.13
N GLY A 53 15.40 77.94 22.28
CA GLY A 53 14.75 79.22 22.45
C GLY A 53 15.71 80.34 22.03
N SER A 54 15.17 81.38 21.43
CA SER A 54 15.86 82.66 21.23
C SER A 54 14.84 83.77 21.40
N GLY A 55 15.07 84.59 22.42
CA GLY A 55 14.32 85.80 22.71
C GLY A 55 14.89 87.01 21.97
N PHE A 56 14.03 88.00 21.80
CA PHE A 56 14.29 89.43 21.62
C PHE A 56 13.07 90.10 22.30
N GLY A 57 13.20 90.83 23.41
CA GLY A 57 13.81 92.16 23.51
C GLY A 57 12.70 93.20 23.26
N ASP A 58 11.87 93.50 24.26
CA ASP A 58 12.02 94.67 25.16
C ASP A 58 12.03 96.02 24.42
N PHE A 59 10.92 96.76 24.54
CA PHE A 59 10.90 98.21 24.59
C PHE A 59 9.76 98.62 25.52
N GLY A 60 10.12 98.87 26.77
CA GLY A 60 9.32 99.64 27.71
C GLY A 60 9.22 101.12 27.33
N GLY A 61 8.33 101.82 28.01
CA GLY A 61 8.27 103.28 27.99
C GLY A 61 6.85 103.79 28.16
N GLY A 62 6.42 103.92 29.42
CA GLY A 62 5.11 104.42 29.78
C GLY A 62 4.95 105.92 29.57
N ASP A 63 3.69 106.32 29.36
CA ASP A 63 3.04 107.55 29.78
C ASP A 63 1.53 107.25 29.60
N GLY A 64 0.65 107.25 30.61
CA GLY A 64 0.44 108.30 31.58
C GLY A 64 -0.77 109.16 31.21
N GLY A 65 -1.95 108.58 30.92
CA GLY A 65 -3.15 109.42 30.77
C GLY A 65 -4.42 108.77 30.21
N LEU A 66 -5.42 108.65 31.09
CA LEU A 66 -6.83 108.98 30.82
C LEU A 66 -7.72 108.01 29.98
N LEU A 67 -8.02 106.84 30.57
CA LEU A 67 -9.37 106.24 30.72
C LEU A 67 -10.54 106.62 29.76
N SER A 68 -10.33 106.64 28.44
CA SER A 68 -11.43 106.68 27.44
C SER A 68 -11.15 105.98 26.10
N GLY A 69 -10.00 105.30 25.94
CA GLY A 69 -9.53 104.71 24.67
C GLY A 69 -9.35 103.18 24.65
N ASN A 70 -9.59 102.48 25.77
CA ASN A 70 -9.27 101.05 25.89
C ASN A 70 -10.04 100.17 24.90
N GLU A 71 -11.33 100.39 24.70
CA GLU A 71 -12.16 99.50 23.88
C GLU A 71 -11.80 99.54 22.39
N LYS A 72 -11.45 100.72 21.86
CA LYS A 72 -11.12 100.90 20.45
C LYS A 72 -9.73 100.35 20.10
N ILE A 73 -8.75 100.52 20.99
CA ILE A 73 -7.39 99.97 20.82
C ILE A 73 -7.41 98.45 21.02
N THR A 74 -8.20 97.93 21.97
CA THR A 74 -8.40 96.48 22.08
C THR A 74 -9.08 95.92 20.85
N MET A 75 -10.10 96.59 20.30
CA MET A 75 -10.75 96.15 19.05
C MET A 75 -9.82 96.20 17.85
N GLN A 76 -8.94 97.21 17.74
CA GLN A 76 -7.90 97.22 16.71
C GLN A 76 -6.91 96.07 16.88
N ASN A 77 -6.41 95.81 18.09
CA ASN A 77 -5.48 94.71 18.33
C ASN A 77 -6.10 93.33 18.02
N LEU A 78 -7.37 93.12 18.38
CA LEU A 78 -8.11 91.92 17.98
C LEU A 78 -8.28 91.81 16.47
N ASN A 79 -8.55 92.92 15.79
CA ASN A 79 -8.73 92.94 14.34
C ASN A 79 -7.40 92.72 13.59
N ASP A 80 -6.30 93.31 14.05
CA ASP A 80 -4.96 93.08 13.52
C ASP A 80 -4.53 91.62 13.74
N ARG A 81 -4.88 91.05 14.89
CA ARG A 81 -4.65 89.64 15.17
C ARG A 81 -5.52 88.74 14.29
N LEU A 82 -6.78 89.09 14.05
CA LEU A 82 -7.66 88.37 13.11
C LEU A 82 -7.12 88.46 11.67
N ALA A 83 -6.65 89.63 11.24
CA ALA A 83 -6.01 89.81 9.94
C ALA A 83 -4.76 88.93 9.81
N SER A 84 -3.92 88.85 10.86
CA SER A 84 -2.76 87.96 10.89
C SER A 84 -3.15 86.47 10.85
N TYR A 85 -4.27 86.09 11.48
CA TYR A 85 -4.80 84.72 11.40
C TYR A 85 -5.34 84.41 10.00
N LEU A 86 -6.07 85.34 9.37
CA LEU A 86 -6.57 85.18 8.01
C LEU A 86 -5.43 85.08 6.99
N GLU A 87 -4.37 85.88 7.15
CA GLU A 87 -3.18 85.81 6.31
C GLU A 87 -2.47 84.45 6.49
N LYS A 88 -2.38 83.95 7.73
CA LYS A 88 -1.80 82.63 8.02
C LYS A 88 -2.65 81.49 7.46
N VAL A 89 -3.98 81.60 7.49
CA VAL A 89 -4.88 80.62 6.87
C VAL A 89 -4.69 80.60 5.36
N ARG A 90 -4.61 81.76 4.71
CA ARG A 90 -4.32 81.84 3.26
C ARG A 90 -2.98 81.22 2.89
N ALA A 91 -1.91 81.52 3.64
CA ALA A 91 -0.60 80.93 3.41
C ALA A 91 -0.60 79.41 3.60
N LEU A 92 -1.38 78.89 4.56
CA LEU A 92 -1.54 77.46 4.78
C LEU A 92 -2.37 76.80 3.67
N GLU A 93 -3.43 77.45 3.18
CA GLU A 93 -4.23 76.98 2.04
C GLU A 93 -3.39 76.89 0.76
N GLU A 94 -2.56 77.90 0.49
CA GLU A 94 -1.64 77.91 -0.66
C GLU A 94 -0.59 76.79 -0.54
N ALA A 95 0.04 76.64 0.63
CA ALA A 95 0.98 75.55 0.86
C ALA A 95 0.34 74.16 0.74
N ASN A 96 -0.93 74.03 1.16
CA ASN A 96 -1.65 72.77 1.05
C ASN A 96 -2.02 72.44 -0.41
N ALA A 97 -2.42 73.44 -1.20
CA ALA A 97 -2.65 73.30 -2.64
C ALA A 97 -1.37 72.86 -3.37
N ASP A 98 -0.23 73.43 -3.03
CA ASP A 98 1.09 73.05 -3.57
C ASP A 98 1.47 71.60 -3.22
N LEU A 99 1.18 71.16 -1.99
CA LEU A 99 1.41 69.77 -1.57
C LEU A 99 0.49 68.79 -2.31
N GLU A 100 -0.78 69.14 -2.50
CA GLU A 100 -1.72 68.32 -3.27
C GLU A 100 -1.29 68.15 -4.73
N VAL A 101 -0.74 69.20 -5.35
CA VAL A 101 -0.18 69.12 -6.70
C VAL A 101 1.03 68.20 -6.72
N LYS A 102 1.96 68.34 -5.77
CA LYS A 102 3.14 67.46 -5.66
C LYS A 102 2.77 65.99 -5.44
N ILE A 103 1.75 65.71 -4.62
CA ILE A 103 1.24 64.36 -4.41
C ILE A 103 0.66 63.80 -5.71
N ARG A 104 -0.16 64.57 -6.42
CA ARG A 104 -0.72 64.16 -7.73
C ARG A 104 0.38 63.89 -8.76
N ASP A 105 1.37 64.76 -8.85
CA ASP A 105 2.52 64.61 -9.76
C ASP A 105 3.35 63.37 -9.40
N TRP A 106 3.54 63.10 -8.09
CA TRP A 106 4.23 61.92 -7.61
C TRP A 106 3.47 60.64 -7.97
N TYR A 107 2.14 60.59 -7.78
CA TYR A 107 1.31 59.45 -8.19
C TYR A 107 1.29 59.25 -9.70
N GLN A 108 1.31 60.31 -10.51
CA GLN A 108 1.41 60.18 -11.97
C GLN A 108 2.77 59.66 -12.42
N ARG A 109 3.86 60.06 -11.77
CA ARG A 109 5.22 59.58 -12.06
C ARG A 109 5.47 58.16 -11.52
N GLN A 110 4.79 57.77 -10.44
CA GLN A 110 4.86 56.43 -9.84
C GLN A 110 3.86 55.45 -10.43
N SER A 111 2.83 55.93 -11.14
CA SER A 111 1.99 55.06 -11.97
C SER A 111 2.91 54.37 -12.97
N PRO A 112 3.15 53.05 -12.85
CA PRO A 112 4.19 52.41 -13.62
C PRO A 112 3.83 52.49 -15.10
N THR A 113 4.48 53.40 -15.83
CA THR A 113 4.54 53.35 -17.30
C THR A 113 5.62 52.32 -17.71
N SER A 114 5.77 51.24 -16.95
CA SER A 114 6.42 50.04 -17.41
C SER A 114 5.38 49.23 -18.16
N PRO A 115 5.63 48.78 -19.40
CA PRO A 115 4.74 47.79 -20.01
C PRO A 115 4.61 46.65 -19.00
N GLU A 116 3.38 46.21 -18.71
CA GLU A 116 3.14 45.00 -17.93
C GLU A 116 4.11 43.94 -18.47
N ARG A 117 5.02 43.45 -17.63
CA ARG A 117 5.93 42.38 -18.06
C ARG A 117 5.04 41.20 -18.42
N ASP A 118 4.93 40.88 -19.70
CA ASP A 118 4.11 39.78 -20.17
C ASP A 118 4.70 38.45 -19.68
N TYR A 119 4.19 37.93 -18.55
CA TYR A 119 4.61 36.65 -17.97
C TYR A 119 3.97 35.44 -18.67
N SER A 120 3.09 35.66 -19.65
CA SER A 120 2.38 34.63 -20.42
C SER A 120 3.28 33.50 -20.96
N PRO A 121 4.48 33.77 -21.51
CA PRO A 121 5.38 32.71 -21.97
C PRO A 121 5.91 31.78 -20.86
N TYR A 122 6.05 32.29 -19.63
CA TYR A 122 6.50 31.49 -18.48
C TYR A 122 5.42 30.54 -17.98
N PHE A 123 4.14 30.93 -18.08
CA PHE A 123 3.04 30.02 -17.75
C PHE A 123 2.95 28.86 -18.74
N LYS A 124 3.09 29.14 -20.04
CA LYS A 124 3.09 28.09 -21.07
C LYS A 124 4.22 27.08 -20.86
N THR A 125 5.44 27.56 -20.58
CA THR A 125 6.58 26.67 -20.29
C THR A 125 6.39 25.89 -18.98
N THR A 126 5.77 26.50 -17.96
CA THR A 126 5.43 25.82 -16.70
C THR A 126 4.43 24.68 -16.93
N ASP A 127 3.39 24.91 -17.73
CA ASP A 127 2.39 23.88 -18.03
C ASP A 127 2.98 22.75 -18.90
N GLU A 128 3.81 23.08 -19.89
CA GLU A 128 4.53 22.06 -20.67
C GLU A 128 5.47 21.20 -19.80
N LEU A 129 6.09 21.78 -18.76
CA LEU A 129 6.91 21.04 -17.80
C LEU A 129 6.04 20.16 -16.90
N ARG A 130 4.89 20.65 -16.44
CA ARG A 130 3.93 19.85 -15.66
C ARG A 130 3.44 18.64 -16.44
N ASP A 131 3.08 18.83 -17.71
CA ASP A 131 2.63 17.74 -18.58
C ASP A 131 3.72 16.69 -18.79
N LYS A 132 4.97 17.10 -18.97
CA LYS A 132 6.12 16.19 -19.06
C LYS A 132 6.36 15.42 -17.76
N ILE A 133 6.23 16.08 -16.62
CA ILE A 133 6.35 15.42 -15.30
C ILE A 133 5.23 14.38 -15.14
N LEU A 134 4.00 14.73 -15.50
CA LEU A 134 2.87 13.80 -15.43
C LEU A 134 3.06 12.61 -16.38
N ALA A 135 3.46 12.85 -17.62
CA ALA A 135 3.77 11.79 -18.58
C ALA A 135 4.89 10.87 -18.06
N ALA A 136 5.98 11.45 -17.57
CA ALA A 136 7.08 10.69 -16.97
C ALA A 136 6.65 9.91 -15.72
N ALA A 137 5.76 10.45 -14.89
CA ALA A 137 5.22 9.76 -13.73
C ALA A 137 4.32 8.58 -14.12
N ILE A 138 3.53 8.73 -15.19
CA ILE A 138 2.72 7.65 -15.76
C ILE A 138 3.62 6.56 -16.34
N ASP A 139 4.64 6.94 -17.13
CA ASP A 139 5.60 5.99 -17.70
C ASP A 139 6.40 5.27 -16.61
N ASN A 140 6.82 6.00 -15.56
CA ASN A 140 7.48 5.40 -14.41
C ASN A 140 6.58 4.38 -13.70
N SER A 141 5.31 4.74 -13.49
CA SER A 141 4.31 3.83 -12.91
C SER A 141 4.11 2.60 -13.77
N ARG A 142 4.05 2.76 -15.10
CA ARG A 142 3.96 1.65 -16.06
C ARG A 142 5.18 0.72 -15.96
N VAL A 143 6.38 1.27 -15.93
CA VAL A 143 7.62 0.47 -15.79
C VAL A 143 7.64 -0.28 -14.45
N ILE A 144 7.20 0.35 -13.36
CA ILE A 144 7.09 -0.31 -12.06
C ILE A 144 6.12 -1.50 -12.14
N LEU A 145 4.96 -1.34 -12.78
CA LEU A 145 4.00 -2.43 -12.97
C LEU A 145 4.58 -3.56 -13.83
N GLU A 146 5.31 -3.24 -14.90
CA GLU A 146 6.01 -4.23 -15.72
C GLU A 146 7.08 -5.00 -14.92
N ILE A 147 7.82 -4.31 -14.04
CA ILE A 147 8.79 -4.92 -13.12
C ILE A 147 8.09 -5.86 -12.13
N ASP A 148 6.99 -5.41 -11.51
CA ASP A 148 6.26 -6.22 -10.54
C ASP A 148 5.63 -7.45 -11.19
N ASN A 149 5.08 -7.31 -12.41
CA ASN A 149 4.60 -8.44 -13.19
C ASN A 149 5.73 -9.44 -13.52
N ALA A 150 6.88 -8.96 -14.00
CA ALA A 150 8.04 -9.82 -14.27
C ALA A 150 8.54 -10.54 -13.01
N ARG A 151 8.52 -9.88 -11.85
CA ARG A 151 8.86 -10.49 -10.55
C ARG A 151 7.87 -11.57 -10.15
N LEU A 152 6.57 -11.29 -10.23
CA LEU A 152 5.52 -12.26 -9.92
C LEU A 152 5.62 -13.50 -10.84
N ALA A 153 5.87 -13.29 -12.13
CA ALA A 153 6.09 -14.38 -13.08
C ALA A 153 7.35 -15.20 -12.72
N ALA A 154 8.44 -14.54 -12.35
CA ALA A 154 9.67 -15.22 -11.91
C ALA A 154 9.45 -16.05 -10.63
N ASP A 155 8.71 -15.51 -9.66
CA ASP A 155 8.37 -16.23 -8.43
C ASP A 155 7.43 -17.42 -8.69
N ASP A 156 6.46 -17.29 -9.61
CA ASP A 156 5.60 -18.41 -10.04
C ASP A 156 6.42 -19.53 -10.68
N PHE A 157 7.37 -19.19 -11.56
CA PHE A 157 8.28 -20.19 -12.13
C PHE A 157 9.21 -20.81 -11.09
N ARG A 158 9.70 -20.03 -10.12
CA ARG A 158 10.52 -20.54 -9.01
C ARG A 158 9.74 -21.55 -8.17
N LEU A 159 8.52 -21.22 -7.78
CA LEU A 159 7.66 -22.12 -7.01
C LEU A 159 7.32 -23.39 -7.79
N LYS A 160 6.99 -23.26 -9.08
CA LYS A 160 6.77 -24.43 -9.96
C LYS A 160 7.99 -25.31 -10.06
N TYR A 161 9.18 -24.72 -10.18
CA TYR A 161 10.44 -25.46 -10.20
C TYR A 161 10.70 -26.18 -8.87
N GLU A 162 10.50 -25.52 -7.74
CA GLU A 162 10.67 -26.12 -6.41
C GLU A 162 9.70 -27.29 -6.19
N ASN A 163 8.44 -27.15 -6.60
CA ASN A 163 7.45 -28.22 -6.55
C ASN A 163 7.82 -29.41 -7.44
N GLU A 164 8.20 -29.16 -8.70
CA GLU A 164 8.62 -30.21 -9.63
C GLU A 164 9.89 -30.92 -9.14
N MET A 165 10.83 -30.17 -8.57
CA MET A 165 12.04 -30.74 -7.96
C MET A 165 11.70 -31.64 -6.77
N ALA A 166 10.78 -31.21 -5.90
CA ALA A 166 10.32 -32.02 -4.77
C ALA A 166 9.62 -33.31 -5.23
N LEU A 167 8.75 -33.22 -6.24
CA LEU A 167 8.10 -34.38 -6.84
C LEU A 167 9.13 -35.33 -7.45
N ARG A 168 10.10 -34.81 -8.20
CA ARG A 168 11.19 -35.59 -8.78
C ARG A 168 11.99 -36.32 -7.68
N GLN A 169 12.34 -35.64 -6.59
CA GLN A 169 13.06 -36.26 -5.47
C GLN A 169 12.24 -37.37 -4.81
N SER A 170 10.92 -37.18 -4.65
CA SER A 170 10.02 -38.23 -4.16
C SER A 170 10.03 -39.46 -5.07
N VAL A 171 9.88 -39.25 -6.38
CA VAL A 171 9.89 -40.35 -7.35
C VAL A 171 11.26 -41.04 -7.39
N GLU A 172 12.36 -40.29 -7.29
CA GLU A 172 13.70 -40.87 -7.19
C GLU A 172 13.87 -41.71 -5.91
N ALA A 173 13.29 -41.27 -4.78
CA ALA A 173 13.27 -42.04 -3.54
C ALA A 173 12.46 -43.35 -3.71
N ASP A 174 11.29 -43.29 -4.34
CA ASP A 174 10.45 -44.45 -4.63
C ASP A 174 11.16 -45.44 -5.55
N ILE A 175 11.80 -44.98 -6.62
CA ILE A 175 12.60 -45.81 -7.53
C ILE A 175 13.73 -46.52 -6.75
N ASN A 176 14.42 -45.80 -5.88
CA ASN A 176 15.47 -46.39 -5.05
C ASN A 176 14.90 -47.41 -4.03
N GLY A 177 13.70 -47.17 -3.51
CA GLY A 177 12.97 -48.14 -2.68
C GLY A 177 12.61 -49.41 -3.47
N LEU A 178 12.02 -49.26 -4.65
CA LEU A 178 11.66 -50.38 -5.52
C LEU A 178 12.87 -51.20 -5.95
N ARG A 179 14.03 -50.56 -6.19
CA ARG A 179 15.30 -51.28 -6.46
C ARG A 179 15.71 -52.17 -5.28
N ARG A 180 15.60 -51.68 -4.04
CA ARG A 180 15.90 -52.50 -2.85
C ARG A 180 14.94 -53.69 -2.71
N VAL A 181 13.65 -53.47 -2.96
CA VAL A 181 12.64 -54.55 -2.96
C VAL A 181 12.95 -55.59 -4.04
N LEU A 182 13.37 -55.16 -5.23
CA LEU A 182 13.80 -56.06 -6.29
C LEU A 182 15.02 -56.88 -5.88
N ASP A 183 16.02 -56.26 -5.25
CA ASP A 183 17.22 -56.95 -4.77
C ASP A 183 16.87 -57.99 -3.69
N GLU A 184 16.00 -57.64 -2.75
CA GLU A 184 15.48 -58.54 -1.72
C GLU A 184 14.70 -59.72 -2.31
N LEU A 185 13.80 -59.45 -3.26
CA LEU A 185 13.05 -60.50 -3.96
C LEU A 185 14.01 -61.43 -4.72
N THR A 186 15.03 -60.87 -5.36
CA THR A 186 16.05 -61.65 -6.07
C THR A 186 16.79 -62.58 -5.11
N LEU A 187 17.21 -62.08 -3.95
CA LEU A 187 17.85 -62.91 -2.91
C LEU A 187 16.92 -64.04 -2.42
N THR A 188 15.65 -63.73 -2.10
CA THR A 188 14.69 -64.77 -1.67
C THR A 188 14.42 -65.80 -2.76
N THR A 189 14.41 -65.40 -4.03
CA THR A 189 14.23 -66.30 -5.17
C THR A 189 15.41 -67.26 -5.25
N THR A 190 16.64 -66.75 -5.18
CA THR A 190 17.84 -67.60 -5.20
C THR A 190 17.93 -68.54 -3.99
N ASP A 191 17.48 -68.10 -2.82
CA ASP A 191 17.43 -68.96 -1.62
C ASP A 191 16.43 -70.11 -1.80
N LEU A 192 15.23 -69.82 -2.31
CA LEU A 192 14.23 -70.85 -2.62
C LEU A 192 14.69 -71.80 -3.73
N GLU A 193 15.37 -71.30 -4.76
CA GLU A 193 15.97 -72.12 -5.81
C GLU A 193 17.03 -73.09 -5.24
N MET A 194 17.88 -72.60 -4.32
CA MET A 194 18.84 -73.45 -3.62
C MET A 194 18.15 -74.52 -2.75
N GLN A 195 17.08 -74.16 -2.03
CA GLN A 195 16.30 -75.13 -1.25
C GLN A 195 15.67 -76.20 -2.16
N ILE A 196 15.10 -75.82 -3.30
CA ILE A 196 14.54 -76.75 -4.28
C ILE A 196 15.61 -77.71 -4.80
N GLU A 197 16.79 -77.21 -5.16
CA GLU A 197 17.88 -78.06 -5.64
C GLU A 197 18.35 -79.03 -4.56
N SER A 198 18.51 -78.56 -3.31
CA SER A 198 18.88 -79.43 -2.18
C SER A 198 17.87 -80.56 -1.94
N LEU A 199 16.56 -80.26 -2.00
CA LEU A 199 15.51 -81.26 -1.86
C LEU A 199 15.46 -82.24 -3.04
N ASN A 200 15.76 -81.76 -4.26
CA ASN A 200 15.89 -82.63 -5.43
C ASN A 200 17.08 -83.60 -5.29
N GLU A 201 18.22 -83.13 -4.78
CA GLU A 201 19.39 -83.95 -4.48
C GLU A 201 19.07 -85.00 -3.41
N GLU A 202 18.39 -84.62 -2.32
CA GLU A 202 17.93 -85.54 -1.27
C GLU A 202 16.97 -86.62 -1.83
N LEU A 203 16.03 -86.22 -2.68
CA LEU A 203 15.09 -87.13 -3.33
C LEU A 203 15.81 -88.11 -4.25
N ALA A 204 16.77 -87.63 -5.05
CA ALA A 204 17.60 -88.46 -5.91
C ALA A 204 18.45 -89.46 -5.10
N TYR A 205 19.03 -89.00 -3.99
CA TYR A 205 19.78 -89.83 -3.06
C TYR A 205 18.91 -90.94 -2.47
N LEU A 206 17.74 -90.62 -1.93
CA LEU A 206 16.80 -91.60 -1.36
C LEU A 206 16.30 -92.62 -2.39
N LYS A 207 16.01 -92.18 -3.62
CA LYS A 207 15.63 -93.10 -4.72
C LYS A 207 16.74 -94.07 -5.07
N LYS A 208 17.98 -93.58 -5.17
CA LYS A 208 19.15 -94.42 -5.46
C LYS A 208 19.38 -95.43 -4.34
N ASN A 209 19.33 -94.98 -3.07
CA ASN A 209 19.46 -95.87 -1.92
C ASN A 209 18.38 -96.95 -1.92
N HIS A 210 17.12 -96.59 -2.16
CA HIS A 210 16.04 -97.57 -2.27
C HIS A 210 16.24 -98.56 -3.43
N GLU A 211 16.71 -98.09 -4.58
CA GLU A 211 17.01 -98.97 -5.72
C GLU A 211 18.15 -99.95 -5.40
N GLU A 212 19.18 -99.49 -4.68
CA GLU A 212 20.29 -100.33 -4.19
C GLU A 212 19.81 -101.35 -3.16
N GLU A 213 19.03 -100.94 -2.15
CA GLU A 213 18.42 -101.84 -1.16
C GLU A 213 17.49 -102.86 -1.83
N MET A 214 16.67 -102.46 -2.80
CA MET A 214 15.80 -103.39 -3.53
C MET A 214 16.60 -104.36 -4.41
N LYS A 215 17.74 -103.93 -4.97
CA LYS A 215 18.68 -104.84 -5.66
C LYS A 215 19.31 -105.81 -4.68
N GLU A 216 19.73 -105.36 -3.50
CA GLU A 216 20.25 -106.22 -2.44
C GLU A 216 19.20 -107.23 -1.96
N PHE A 217 17.97 -106.80 -1.68
CA PHE A 217 16.87 -107.70 -1.31
C PHE A 217 16.49 -108.68 -2.43
N SER A 218 16.48 -108.22 -3.68
CA SER A 218 16.27 -109.10 -4.85
C SER A 218 17.39 -110.14 -4.97
N ASN A 219 18.64 -109.75 -4.72
CA ASN A 219 19.79 -110.67 -4.68
C ASN A 219 19.71 -111.64 -3.48
N GLN A 220 19.21 -111.19 -2.33
CA GLN A 220 18.95 -112.04 -1.16
C GLN A 220 17.80 -113.03 -1.41
N LEU A 221 16.74 -112.61 -2.11
CA LEU A 221 15.61 -113.45 -2.50
C LEU A 221 15.96 -114.46 -3.62
N ALA A 222 16.95 -114.17 -4.47
CA ALA A 222 17.50 -115.12 -5.44
C ALA A 222 18.28 -116.28 -4.78
N GLY A 223 18.52 -116.20 -3.46
CA GLY A 223 19.12 -117.24 -2.64
C GLY A 223 18.14 -117.83 -1.63
N GLN A 224 16.89 -118.10 -1.99
CA GLN A 224 15.95 -118.77 -1.09
C GLN A 224 16.18 -120.29 -1.04
N VAL A 225 17.20 -120.71 -0.30
CA VAL A 225 17.30 -122.06 0.28
C VAL A 225 16.47 -122.06 1.56
N ASN A 226 15.48 -122.96 1.60
CA ASN A 226 14.78 -123.33 2.83
C ASN A 226 15.79 -123.90 3.83
N VAL A 227 16.04 -123.16 4.92
CA VAL A 227 16.76 -123.68 6.09
C VAL A 227 15.94 -123.35 7.34
N GLU A 228 15.15 -124.33 7.75
CA GLU A 228 14.81 -124.52 9.15
C GLU A 228 16.10 -124.81 9.91
N MET A 229 16.56 -123.91 10.78
CA MET A 229 17.50 -124.29 11.83
C MET A 229 17.41 -123.38 13.05
N ASP A 230 16.76 -123.97 14.05
CA ASP A 230 17.16 -124.03 15.45
C ASP A 230 17.27 -122.75 16.27
N ALA A 231 16.40 -122.69 17.28
CA ALA A 231 16.32 -121.63 18.26
C ALA A 231 17.57 -121.62 19.15
N ALA A 232 18.50 -120.72 18.84
CA ALA A 232 19.56 -120.32 19.76
C ALA A 232 18.94 -119.65 21.03
N PRO A 233 19.58 -119.81 22.20
CA PRO A 233 18.96 -119.68 23.52
C PRO A 233 18.39 -118.27 23.75
N GLY A 234 17.17 -118.25 24.31
CA GLY A 234 16.32 -117.08 24.43
C GLY A 234 17.05 -115.81 24.84
N VAL A 235 17.10 -114.86 23.91
CA VAL A 235 17.17 -113.44 24.28
C VAL A 235 16.01 -113.20 25.25
N ASP A 236 16.32 -112.63 26.41
CA ASP A 236 15.33 -112.29 27.43
C ASP A 236 14.25 -111.40 26.82
N LEU A 237 13.16 -112.04 26.39
CA LEU A 237 12.04 -111.42 25.69
C LEU A 237 11.43 -110.33 26.57
N THR A 238 11.51 -110.50 27.88
CA THR A 238 11.08 -109.52 28.88
C THR A 238 11.86 -108.22 28.74
N ARG A 239 13.19 -108.31 28.56
CA ARG A 239 14.07 -107.14 28.39
C ARG A 239 13.82 -106.41 27.07
N VAL A 240 13.65 -107.14 25.97
CA VAL A 240 13.37 -106.53 24.65
C VAL A 240 11.97 -105.91 24.63
N LEU A 241 10.97 -106.57 25.22
CA LEU A 241 9.62 -106.01 25.36
C LEU A 241 9.61 -104.79 26.28
N SER A 242 10.40 -104.77 27.36
CA SER A 242 10.52 -103.58 28.22
C SER A 242 11.22 -102.43 27.52
N GLU A 243 12.29 -102.70 26.76
CA GLU A 243 13.07 -101.70 26.02
C GLU A 243 12.24 -101.10 24.87
N MET A 244 11.45 -101.92 24.17
CA MET A 244 10.44 -101.46 23.20
C MET A 244 9.37 -100.58 23.85
N ARG A 245 8.85 -100.98 25.03
CA ARG A 245 7.83 -100.21 25.75
C ARG A 245 8.38 -98.85 26.20
N GLU A 246 9.61 -98.81 26.69
CA GLU A 246 10.30 -97.59 27.08
C GLU A 246 10.59 -96.67 25.88
N GLN A 247 10.95 -97.22 24.72
CA GLN A 247 11.08 -96.47 23.46
C GLN A 247 9.74 -95.88 22.99
N TYR A 248 8.64 -96.64 23.09
CA TYR A 248 7.31 -96.14 22.74
C TYR A 248 6.81 -95.08 23.73
N GLU A 249 7.03 -95.25 25.02
CA GLU A 249 6.72 -94.24 26.03
C GLU A 249 7.55 -92.96 25.82
N ALA A 250 8.85 -93.10 25.52
CA ALA A 250 9.71 -91.96 25.21
C ALA A 250 9.28 -91.23 23.92
N MET A 251 8.87 -91.97 22.89
CA MET A 251 8.38 -91.40 21.63
C MET A 251 7.03 -90.71 21.80
N ALA A 252 6.10 -91.32 22.56
CA ALA A 252 4.80 -90.72 22.87
C ALA A 252 4.95 -89.45 23.71
N GLU A 253 5.84 -89.47 24.70
CA GLU A 253 6.14 -88.32 25.55
C GLU A 253 6.84 -87.21 24.78
N LYS A 254 7.77 -87.55 23.87
CA LYS A 254 8.39 -86.58 22.95
C LYS A 254 7.36 -85.95 22.03
N ASN A 255 6.50 -86.75 21.40
CA ASN A 255 5.43 -86.26 20.53
C ASN A 255 4.48 -85.32 21.28
N ARG A 256 4.09 -85.67 22.51
CA ARG A 256 3.29 -84.80 23.39
C ARG A 256 3.96 -83.45 23.64
N ARG A 257 5.25 -83.45 23.98
CA ARG A 257 6.01 -82.20 24.21
C ARG A 257 6.18 -81.38 22.94
N ASP A 258 6.46 -82.02 21.81
CA ASP A 258 6.62 -81.34 20.52
C ASP A 258 5.28 -80.71 20.07
N ALA A 259 4.16 -81.38 20.30
CA ALA A 259 2.82 -80.84 20.05
C ALA A 259 2.52 -79.64 20.98
N GLU A 260 2.77 -79.77 22.29
CA GLU A 260 2.60 -78.68 23.25
C GLU A 260 3.48 -77.46 22.87
N ALA A 261 4.75 -77.67 22.55
CA ALA A 261 5.67 -76.62 22.13
C ALA A 261 5.21 -75.94 20.82
N TRP A 262 4.72 -76.73 19.85
CA TRP A 262 4.16 -76.21 18.61
C TRP A 262 2.91 -75.35 18.86
N PHE A 263 2.00 -75.80 19.73
CA PHE A 263 0.81 -75.03 20.12
C PHE A 263 1.18 -73.74 20.84
N PHE A 264 2.15 -73.76 21.76
CA PHE A 264 2.63 -72.56 22.43
C PHE A 264 3.25 -71.58 21.44
N SER A 265 4.10 -72.05 20.53
CA SER A 265 4.72 -71.22 19.50
C SER A 265 3.67 -70.54 18.60
N LYS A 266 2.68 -71.29 18.10
CA LYS A 266 1.60 -70.69 17.29
C LYS A 266 0.70 -69.76 18.07
N THR A 267 0.43 -70.05 19.34
CA THR A 267 -0.36 -69.15 20.19
C THR A 267 0.39 -67.84 20.45
N GLU A 268 1.70 -67.92 20.67
CA GLU A 268 2.55 -66.73 20.88
C GLU A 268 2.63 -65.87 19.61
N GLU A 269 2.81 -66.48 18.43
CA GLU A 269 2.82 -65.80 17.15
C GLU A 269 1.49 -65.10 16.87
N LEU A 270 0.36 -65.81 17.05
CA LEU A 270 -0.96 -65.22 16.89
C LEU A 270 -1.19 -64.06 17.87
N ASN A 271 -0.72 -64.19 19.11
CA ASN A 271 -0.84 -63.12 20.10
C ASN A 271 0.00 -61.88 19.72
N LYS A 272 1.20 -62.08 19.14
CA LYS A 272 2.02 -60.99 18.60
C LYS A 272 1.33 -60.29 17.42
N GLU A 273 0.75 -61.05 16.49
CA GLU A 273 -0.01 -60.49 15.37
C GLU A 273 -1.25 -59.71 15.84
N VAL A 274 -2.00 -60.25 16.80
CA VAL A 274 -3.17 -59.57 17.38
C VAL A 274 -2.76 -58.28 18.08
N ALA A 275 -1.64 -58.29 18.83
CA ALA A 275 -1.12 -57.08 19.47
C ALA A 275 -0.72 -56.02 18.44
N SER A 276 0.04 -56.40 17.40
CA SER A 276 0.45 -55.52 16.30
C SER A 276 -0.75 -54.94 15.54
N ASN A 277 -1.71 -55.80 15.15
CA ASN A 277 -2.93 -55.37 14.48
C ASN A 277 -3.76 -54.43 15.36
N THR A 278 -3.84 -54.69 16.66
CA THR A 278 -4.54 -53.81 17.60
C THR A 278 -3.87 -52.44 17.67
N GLU A 279 -2.54 -52.40 17.74
CA GLU A 279 -1.77 -51.14 17.72
C GLU A 279 -2.00 -50.36 16.43
N MET A 280 -1.90 -51.00 15.26
CA MET A 280 -2.18 -50.38 13.96
C MET A 280 -3.61 -49.84 13.84
N ILE A 281 -4.59 -50.55 14.41
CA ILE A 281 -5.98 -50.06 14.45
C ILE A 281 -6.09 -48.83 15.36
N GLN A 282 -5.41 -48.81 16.51
CA GLN A 282 -5.42 -47.64 17.40
C GLN A 282 -4.74 -46.43 16.76
N THR A 283 -3.60 -46.61 16.10
CA THR A 283 -2.89 -45.51 15.41
C THR A 283 -3.74 -44.94 14.27
N SER A 284 -4.28 -45.80 13.40
CA SER A 284 -5.17 -45.40 12.32
C SER A 284 -6.40 -44.66 12.84
N LYS A 285 -6.97 -45.13 13.96
CA LYS A 285 -8.09 -44.46 14.62
C LYS A 285 -7.70 -43.08 15.15
N SER A 286 -6.53 -42.91 15.77
CA SER A 286 -6.06 -41.60 16.21
C SER A 286 -5.84 -40.65 15.04
N GLU A 287 -5.21 -41.11 13.95
CA GLU A 287 -5.00 -40.32 12.74
C GLU A 287 -6.33 -39.85 12.12
N ILE A 288 -7.33 -40.73 12.03
CA ILE A 288 -8.67 -40.36 11.57
C ILE A 288 -9.29 -39.29 12.48
N THR A 289 -9.11 -39.38 13.80
CA THR A 289 -9.64 -38.35 14.71
C THR A 289 -8.91 -37.01 14.57
N ASP A 290 -7.60 -37.01 14.34
CA ASP A 290 -6.82 -35.80 14.15
C ASP A 290 -7.14 -35.14 12.81
N LEU A 291 -7.24 -35.92 11.73
CA LEU A 291 -7.69 -35.43 10.42
C LEU A 291 -9.12 -34.86 10.48
N ARG A 292 -10.02 -35.45 11.25
CA ARG A 292 -11.36 -34.87 11.47
C ARG A 292 -11.29 -33.53 12.20
N ARG A 293 -10.43 -33.39 13.21
CA ARG A 293 -10.22 -32.11 13.92
C ARG A 293 -9.61 -31.05 13.00
N THR A 294 -8.65 -31.41 12.14
CA THR A 294 -8.05 -30.45 11.20
C THR A 294 -9.05 -30.00 10.15
N ILE A 295 -9.87 -30.91 9.60
CA ILE A 295 -10.96 -30.56 8.68
C ILE A 295 -11.92 -29.57 9.33
N GLN A 296 -12.40 -29.86 10.55
CA GLN A 296 -13.29 -28.94 11.27
C GLN A 296 -12.65 -27.57 11.52
N GLY A 297 -11.36 -27.54 11.88
CA GLY A 297 -10.61 -26.29 12.05
C GLY A 297 -10.53 -25.47 10.76
N LEU A 298 -10.22 -26.12 9.63
CA LEU A 298 -10.16 -25.49 8.32
C LEU A 298 -11.53 -25.02 7.82
N GLU A 299 -12.60 -25.76 8.10
CA GLU A 299 -13.97 -25.34 7.79
C GLU A 299 -14.36 -24.07 8.56
N ILE A 300 -14.03 -23.98 9.85
CA ILE A 300 -14.27 -22.79 10.66
C ILE A 300 -13.47 -21.60 10.13
N GLU A 301 -12.20 -21.80 9.80
CA GLU A 301 -11.36 -20.76 9.22
C GLU A 301 -11.94 -20.28 7.89
N LEU A 302 -12.39 -21.19 7.02
CA LEU A 302 -13.06 -20.83 5.77
C LEU A 302 -14.31 -19.98 6.02
N GLN A 303 -15.17 -20.36 6.96
CA GLN A 303 -16.37 -19.57 7.30
C GLN A 303 -16.01 -18.19 7.88
N SER A 304 -14.97 -18.10 8.69
CA SER A 304 -14.43 -16.84 9.21
C SER A 304 -13.97 -15.93 8.07
N GLN A 305 -13.16 -16.46 7.15
CA GLN A 305 -12.66 -15.70 5.99
C GLN A 305 -13.79 -15.25 5.06
N LEU A 306 -14.79 -16.09 4.82
CA LEU A 306 -15.99 -15.70 4.06
C LEU A 306 -16.77 -14.57 4.73
N SER A 307 -16.90 -14.62 6.06
CA SER A 307 -17.56 -13.56 6.83
C SER A 307 -16.77 -12.25 6.78
N MET A 308 -15.44 -12.32 6.91
CA MET A 308 -14.54 -11.16 6.79
C MET A 308 -14.62 -10.54 5.39
N LYS A 309 -14.58 -11.37 4.33
CA LYS A 309 -14.73 -10.94 2.95
C LYS A 309 -16.07 -10.20 2.75
N ALA A 310 -17.18 -10.78 3.19
CA ALA A 310 -18.49 -10.16 3.08
C ALA A 310 -18.57 -8.82 3.82
N GLY A 311 -17.94 -8.72 5.00
CA GLY A 311 -17.82 -7.47 5.74
C GLY A 311 -17.05 -6.40 4.95
N LEU A 312 -15.89 -6.76 4.38
CA LEU A 312 -15.08 -5.84 3.57
C LEU A 312 -15.80 -5.39 2.30
N GLU A 313 -16.45 -6.31 1.58
CA GLU A 313 -17.26 -5.98 0.40
C GLU A 313 -18.42 -5.02 0.75
N SER A 314 -19.08 -5.22 1.89
CA SER A 314 -20.12 -4.31 2.39
C SER A 314 -19.57 -2.92 2.69
N THR A 315 -18.41 -2.83 3.36
CA THR A 315 -17.79 -1.53 3.66
C THR A 315 -17.33 -0.82 2.39
N LEU A 316 -16.81 -1.56 1.41
CA LEU A 316 -16.43 -1.00 0.11
C LEU A 316 -17.66 -0.41 -0.58
N ALA A 317 -18.74 -1.18 -0.71
CA ALA A 317 -19.98 -0.73 -1.33
C ALA A 317 -20.58 0.49 -0.61
N GLU A 318 -20.53 0.54 0.72
CA GLU A 318 -20.97 1.71 1.49
C GLU A 318 -20.12 2.94 1.19
N THR A 319 -18.79 2.81 1.12
CA THR A 319 -17.90 3.92 0.78
C THR A 319 -18.10 4.42 -0.64
N GLU A 320 -18.22 3.51 -1.61
CA GLU A 320 -18.51 3.84 -3.01
C GLU A 320 -19.83 4.59 -3.15
N CYS A 321 -20.89 4.09 -2.50
CA CYS A 321 -22.20 4.75 -2.48
C CYS A 321 -22.12 6.16 -1.87
N ARG A 322 -21.38 6.32 -0.76
CA ARG A 322 -21.18 7.62 -0.12
C ARG A 322 -20.46 8.60 -1.05
N TYR A 323 -19.40 8.16 -1.75
CA TYR A 323 -18.68 9.01 -2.69
C TYR A 323 -19.50 9.33 -3.93
N ALA A 324 -20.28 8.37 -4.45
CA ALA A 324 -21.22 8.60 -5.55
C ALA A 324 -22.26 9.67 -5.18
N ALA A 325 -22.82 9.61 -3.97
CA ALA A 325 -23.75 10.62 -3.47
C ALA A 325 -23.11 12.01 -3.34
N GLN A 326 -21.87 12.08 -2.84
CA GLN A 326 -21.11 13.35 -2.77
C GLN A 326 -20.85 13.93 -4.17
N LEU A 327 -20.46 13.08 -5.12
CA LEU A 327 -20.24 13.50 -6.50
C LEU A 327 -21.53 14.02 -7.14
N GLN A 328 -22.65 13.34 -6.92
CA GLN A 328 -23.96 13.78 -7.40
C GLN A 328 -24.38 15.12 -6.78
N GLN A 329 -24.09 15.35 -5.50
CA GLN A 329 -24.35 16.63 -4.84
C GLN A 329 -23.51 17.76 -5.45
N ILE A 330 -22.21 17.53 -5.67
CA ILE A 330 -21.33 18.53 -6.31
C ILE A 330 -21.78 18.81 -7.74
N GLN A 331 -22.13 17.77 -8.51
CA GLN A 331 -22.66 17.94 -9.86
C GLN A 331 -23.96 18.75 -9.87
N GLY A 332 -24.86 18.52 -8.91
CA GLY A 332 -26.06 19.32 -8.72
C GLY A 332 -25.77 20.80 -8.44
N LEU A 333 -24.76 21.09 -7.60
CA LEU A 333 -24.31 22.46 -7.35
C LEU A 333 -23.74 23.10 -8.62
N ILE A 334 -22.87 22.40 -9.35
CA ILE A 334 -22.32 22.87 -10.63
C ILE A 334 -23.44 23.24 -11.58
N SER A 335 -24.40 22.33 -11.80
CA SER A 335 -25.53 22.58 -12.70
C SER A 335 -26.41 23.76 -12.25
N SER A 336 -26.59 23.96 -10.94
CA SER A 336 -27.33 25.12 -10.42
C SER A 336 -26.61 26.45 -10.69
N ILE A 337 -25.28 26.49 -10.56
CA ILE A 337 -24.46 27.68 -10.82
C ILE A 337 -24.39 27.93 -12.33
N GLU A 338 -24.24 26.90 -13.15
CA GLU A 338 -24.30 27.00 -14.61
C GLU A 338 -25.63 27.58 -15.09
N ALA A 339 -26.75 27.13 -14.51
CA ALA A 339 -28.07 27.68 -14.79
C ALA A 339 -28.16 29.18 -14.42
N GLN A 340 -27.72 29.56 -13.21
CA GLN A 340 -27.67 30.97 -12.80
C GLN A 340 -26.80 31.83 -13.72
N LEU A 341 -25.64 31.32 -14.15
CA LEU A 341 -24.77 32.02 -15.10
C LEU A 341 -25.46 32.20 -16.46
N SER A 342 -26.20 31.18 -16.94
CA SER A 342 -26.95 31.28 -18.19
C SER A 342 -28.09 32.30 -18.10
N GLU A 343 -28.79 32.36 -16.96
CA GLU A 343 -29.89 33.29 -16.72
C GLU A 343 -29.36 34.73 -16.70
N LEU A 344 -28.29 34.99 -15.93
CA LEU A 344 -27.67 36.30 -15.87
C LEU A 344 -27.10 36.77 -17.22
N ARG A 345 -26.57 35.85 -18.04
CA ARG A 345 -26.17 36.16 -19.43
C ARG A 345 -27.37 36.57 -20.28
N SER A 346 -28.49 35.84 -20.19
CA SER A 346 -29.72 36.18 -20.91
C SER A 346 -30.29 37.53 -20.46
N GLU A 347 -30.28 37.82 -19.16
CA GLU A 347 -30.71 39.11 -18.61
C GLU A 347 -29.82 40.25 -19.11
N MET A 348 -28.50 40.07 -19.11
CA MET A 348 -27.55 41.05 -19.62
C MET A 348 -27.77 41.31 -21.12
N GLU A 349 -28.03 40.28 -21.91
CA GLU A 349 -28.35 40.42 -23.33
C GLU A 349 -29.67 41.19 -23.54
N ALA A 350 -30.71 40.90 -22.75
CA ALA A 350 -31.98 41.61 -22.79
C ALA A 350 -31.81 43.10 -22.43
N GLN A 351 -31.10 43.40 -21.33
CA GLN A 351 -30.80 44.77 -20.93
C GLN A 351 -30.02 45.50 -22.03
N ASN A 352 -29.02 44.86 -22.65
CA ASN A 352 -28.26 45.45 -23.75
C ASN A 352 -29.15 45.80 -24.95
N GLN A 353 -30.15 44.97 -25.26
CA GLN A 353 -31.14 45.28 -26.30
C GLN A 353 -32.01 46.48 -25.91
N GLU A 354 -32.49 46.55 -24.68
CA GLU A 354 -33.24 47.70 -24.16
C GLU A 354 -32.42 49.00 -24.20
N TYR A 355 -31.15 48.95 -23.77
CA TYR A 355 -30.23 50.08 -23.86
C TYR A 355 -30.02 50.55 -25.30
N LYS A 356 -29.90 49.63 -26.26
CA LYS A 356 -29.79 49.98 -27.69
C LYS A 356 -31.06 50.67 -28.20
N MET A 357 -32.24 50.18 -27.84
CA MET A 357 -33.51 50.82 -28.20
C MET A 357 -33.62 52.22 -27.60
N LEU A 358 -33.25 52.39 -26.33
CA LEU A 358 -33.28 53.69 -25.68
C LEU A 358 -32.29 54.68 -26.31
N LEU A 359 -31.10 54.20 -26.68
CA LEU A 359 -30.11 55.00 -27.40
C LEU A 359 -30.67 55.49 -28.74
N ASP A 360 -31.35 54.63 -29.50
CA ASP A 360 -31.98 54.99 -30.78
C ASP A 360 -33.10 56.04 -30.63
N ILE A 361 -33.93 55.89 -29.59
CA ILE A 361 -34.94 56.91 -29.26
C ILE A 361 -34.27 58.24 -28.88
N LYS A 362 -33.21 58.18 -28.06
CA LYS A 362 -32.47 59.37 -27.63
C LYS A 362 -31.83 60.08 -28.83
N THR A 363 -31.18 59.37 -29.74
CA THR A 363 -30.58 59.97 -30.94
C THR A 363 -31.65 60.59 -31.83
N ARG A 364 -32.83 59.98 -31.96
CA ARG A 364 -33.96 60.56 -32.68
C ARG A 364 -34.49 61.84 -32.02
N LEU A 365 -34.71 61.83 -30.70
CA LEU A 365 -35.13 63.02 -29.96
C LEU A 365 -34.12 64.16 -30.04
N GLU A 366 -32.82 63.85 -30.02
CA GLU A 366 -31.78 64.87 -30.23
C GLU A 366 -31.84 65.50 -31.62
N GLN A 367 -32.17 64.72 -32.66
CA GLN A 367 -32.42 65.25 -34.00
C GLN A 367 -33.64 66.17 -34.02
N GLU A 368 -34.75 65.77 -33.37
CA GLU A 368 -35.95 66.60 -33.23
C GLU A 368 -35.64 67.91 -32.47
N ILE A 369 -34.89 67.86 -31.37
CA ILE A 369 -34.47 69.08 -30.64
C ILE A 369 -33.58 69.97 -31.51
N ALA A 370 -32.65 69.40 -32.28
CA ALA A 370 -31.80 70.16 -33.18
C ALA A 370 -32.61 70.87 -34.27
N THR A 371 -33.62 70.21 -34.84
CA THR A 371 -34.52 70.85 -35.81
C THR A 371 -35.38 71.93 -35.16
N TYR A 372 -35.91 71.70 -33.95
CA TYR A 372 -36.63 72.73 -33.19
C TYR A 372 -35.75 73.95 -32.90
N ARG A 373 -34.50 73.77 -32.46
CA ARG A 373 -33.55 74.87 -32.24
C ARG A 373 -33.27 75.65 -33.52
N SER A 374 -33.08 74.97 -34.64
CA SER A 374 -32.87 75.61 -35.95
C SER A 374 -34.08 76.42 -36.41
N LEU A 375 -35.31 75.95 -36.14
CA LEU A 375 -36.55 76.69 -36.43
C LEU A 375 -36.67 77.95 -35.56
N LEU A 376 -36.33 77.86 -34.27
CA LEU A 376 -36.30 78.98 -33.33
C LEU A 376 -35.23 80.02 -33.71
N GLU A 377 -34.01 79.60 -34.01
CA GLU A 377 -32.93 80.47 -34.51
C GLU A 377 -33.28 81.08 -35.89
N GLY A 378 -34.02 80.35 -36.73
CA GLY A 378 -34.56 80.86 -37.99
C GLY A 378 -35.71 81.87 -37.82
N GLN A 379 -36.36 81.90 -36.66
CA GLN A 379 -37.36 82.89 -36.27
C GLN A 379 -36.70 84.13 -35.64
N ASP A 380 -35.64 83.94 -34.84
CA ASP A 380 -34.80 85.04 -34.33
C ASP A 380 -34.03 85.76 -35.45
N ALA A 381 -33.63 85.05 -36.51
CA ALA A 381 -33.05 85.63 -37.72
C ALA A 381 -34.05 86.44 -38.57
N ARG A 382 -35.36 86.32 -38.32
CA ARG A 382 -36.41 87.12 -39.00
C ARG A 382 -36.91 88.30 -38.17
N GLN A 383 -36.50 88.44 -36.91
CA GLN A 383 -36.84 89.58 -36.05
C GLN A 383 -35.66 90.42 -35.59
N GLY A 384 -34.44 90.11 -36.03
CA GLY A 384 -33.27 91.00 -35.95
C GLY A 384 -32.58 91.16 -37.30
N LEU A 385 -33.00 92.13 -38.11
CA LEU A 385 -32.26 92.56 -39.29
C LEU A 385 -30.91 93.16 -38.88
N GLY A 386 -29.81 92.52 -39.31
CA GLY A 386 -28.55 93.18 -39.62
C GLY A 386 -27.37 92.83 -38.72
N CYS A 387 -26.51 91.90 -39.17
CA CYS A 387 -25.12 92.22 -39.49
C CYS A 387 -24.38 91.03 -40.12
N ARG A 388 -23.46 91.38 -41.03
CA ARG A 388 -22.68 90.54 -41.95
C ARG A 388 -21.74 89.55 -41.26
N GLY A 389 -21.56 88.40 -41.92
CA GLY A 389 -20.25 87.79 -42.18
C GLY A 389 -19.61 87.01 -41.05
N GLY A 390 -19.95 85.73 -40.93
CA GLY A 390 -19.22 84.76 -40.13
C GLY A 390 -18.17 84.02 -40.96
N ASP A 391 -16.89 84.25 -40.64
CA ASP A 391 -15.82 83.26 -40.81
C ASP A 391 -15.64 82.55 -39.47
N GLY A 392 -15.87 81.24 -39.44
CA GLY A 392 -15.75 80.48 -38.20
C GLY A 392 -16.16 79.02 -38.28
N TRP A 393 -15.85 78.33 -39.38
CA TRP A 393 -15.98 76.86 -39.44
C TRP A 393 -14.82 76.19 -38.69
N HIS A 394 -14.94 76.07 -37.38
CA HIS A 394 -14.15 75.11 -36.61
C HIS A 394 -15.02 73.92 -36.21
N TRP A 395 -15.14 72.99 -37.15
CA TRP A 395 -15.54 71.61 -36.91
C TRP A 395 -14.56 70.92 -35.95
N TYR A 396 -14.81 70.98 -34.64
CA TYR A 396 -14.14 70.08 -33.71
C TYR A 396 -14.86 68.73 -33.65
N ARG A 397 -14.43 67.87 -34.58
CA ARG A 397 -14.22 66.43 -34.41
C ARG A 397 -14.04 66.05 -32.93
N ARG A 398 -15.06 65.41 -32.32
CA ARG A 398 -14.88 64.59 -31.12
C ARG A 398 -15.29 63.15 -31.44
N ARG A 399 -14.27 62.43 -31.92
CA ARG A 399 -14.00 60.99 -31.88
C ARG A 399 -15.10 60.16 -31.18
N ALA A 400 -15.75 59.30 -31.96
CA ALA A 400 -16.45 58.14 -31.45
C ALA A 400 -15.47 57.28 -30.62
N TYR A 401 -15.73 57.17 -29.33
CA TYR A 401 -15.25 56.05 -28.54
C TYR A 401 -16.23 54.90 -28.77
N LEU A 402 -15.96 54.13 -29.82
CA LEU A 402 -16.42 52.75 -29.93
C LEU A 402 -15.63 51.94 -28.88
N PRO A 403 -16.25 51.29 -27.88
CA PRO A 403 -15.58 50.17 -27.24
C PRO A 403 -15.55 49.05 -28.27
N ARG A 404 -14.38 48.88 -28.89
CA ARG A 404 -14.03 47.73 -29.69
C ARG A 404 -13.94 46.54 -28.73
N LEU A 405 -15.07 45.87 -28.48
CA LEU A 405 -15.07 44.55 -27.86
C LEU A 405 -14.33 43.59 -28.82
N PRO A 406 -13.42 42.74 -28.31
CA PRO A 406 -12.70 41.81 -29.15
C PRO A 406 -13.68 40.75 -29.71
N PRO A 407 -13.40 40.18 -30.90
CA PRO A 407 -14.19 39.09 -31.42
C PRO A 407 -13.97 37.84 -30.56
N ILE A 408 -15.05 37.29 -29.98
CA ILE A 408 -15.04 35.93 -29.45
C ILE A 408 -15.21 35.00 -30.65
N SER A 409 -14.08 34.58 -31.21
CA SER A 409 -14.03 33.50 -32.18
C SER A 409 -14.34 32.17 -31.48
N LEU A 410 -15.47 31.58 -31.86
CA LEU A 410 -15.69 30.14 -31.78
C LEU A 410 -14.50 29.42 -32.44
N MET A 411 -13.72 28.64 -31.68
CA MET A 411 -13.00 27.51 -32.25
C MET A 411 -13.05 26.31 -31.30
N SER A 412 -13.76 25.32 -31.78
CA SER A 412 -13.66 23.92 -31.41
C SER A 412 -12.36 23.32 -32.00
N ASN A 413 -11.72 22.47 -31.19
CA ASN A 413 -10.82 21.36 -31.54
C ASN A 413 -9.41 21.59 -32.15
N SER A 414 -8.47 20.83 -31.57
CA SER A 414 -7.36 20.07 -32.20
C SER A 414 -5.93 20.53 -31.86
N ALA A 415 -5.16 19.58 -31.32
CA ALA A 415 -3.73 19.61 -30.95
C ALA A 415 -2.76 19.63 -32.18
N PRO A 416 -1.47 19.27 -32.08
CA PRO A 416 -0.33 19.81 -31.31
C PRO A 416 0.94 20.04 -32.19
N VAL A 417 1.88 20.95 -31.83
CA VAL A 417 3.28 20.90 -32.34
C VAL A 417 4.28 21.53 -31.34
N VAL A 418 4.88 20.69 -30.50
CA VAL A 418 6.30 20.26 -30.48
C VAL A 418 7.46 21.30 -30.59
N LEU A 419 8.38 21.15 -29.62
CA LEU A 419 9.86 21.26 -29.61
C LEU A 419 10.58 22.52 -29.07
N ALA A 420 11.39 22.21 -28.03
CA ALA A 420 12.74 22.69 -27.72
C ALA A 420 12.90 24.04 -27.01
N ALA A 421 13.23 24.00 -25.73
CA ALA A 421 14.59 24.32 -25.28
C ALA A 421 14.79 23.91 -23.81
N LEU A 422 16.00 23.45 -23.56
CA LEU A 422 16.57 22.86 -22.36
C LEU A 422 16.95 23.91 -21.29
N GLU A 423 17.20 23.36 -20.10
CA GLU A 423 18.19 23.77 -19.10
C GLU A 423 17.79 24.78 -18.01
N GLY A 424 17.84 24.27 -16.76
CA GLY A 424 18.22 25.07 -15.59
C GLY A 424 17.32 24.92 -14.36
N LEU A 425 17.44 23.81 -13.63
CA LEU A 425 17.82 23.77 -12.20
C LEU A 425 17.29 22.50 -11.53
N ALA A 426 18.20 21.54 -11.38
CA ALA A 426 18.20 20.64 -10.25
C ALA A 426 18.80 21.40 -9.06
N ASP A 427 18.15 21.31 -7.89
CA ASP A 427 18.75 20.87 -6.62
C ASP A 427 17.98 21.45 -5.43
N GLY A 428 17.44 20.57 -4.59
CA GLY A 428 16.79 21.01 -3.35
C GLY A 428 15.90 20.01 -2.62
N HIS A 429 16.40 18.79 -2.43
CA HIS A 429 16.24 17.97 -1.23
C HIS A 429 14.88 17.88 -0.50
N SER A 430 14.33 16.66 -0.55
CA SER A 430 13.70 15.94 0.57
C SER A 430 13.99 16.50 1.97
N GLN A 431 12.93 16.78 2.73
CA GLN A 431 12.69 16.19 4.07
C GLN A 431 11.34 16.62 4.65
N GLY A 432 10.53 15.63 5.03
CA GLY A 432 10.09 15.47 6.42
C GLY A 432 8.93 16.31 6.96
N CYS A 433 7.96 15.57 7.49
CA CYS A 433 7.10 15.90 8.64
C CYS A 433 5.90 16.84 8.42
N CYS A 434 4.70 16.27 8.59
CA CYS A 434 3.57 16.96 9.23
C CYS A 434 4.01 17.50 10.61
N PRO A 435 3.45 18.63 11.08
CA PRO A 435 2.25 18.52 11.92
C PRO A 435 1.28 19.73 11.88
N VAL A 436 0.19 19.62 12.68
CA VAL A 436 -0.77 20.65 13.15
C VAL A 436 -1.99 20.87 12.23
N PHE A 437 -3.27 20.56 12.53
CA PHE A 437 -4.16 20.63 13.73
C PHE A 437 -4.78 22.02 14.00
N SER A 438 -6.03 22.23 13.54
CA SER A 438 -7.05 23.23 13.98
C SER A 438 -8.15 23.27 12.90
N GLU A 439 -9.46 23.22 13.07
CA GLU A 439 -10.47 23.33 14.14
C GLU A 439 -11.73 22.66 13.54
N LEU A 440 -12.57 21.94 14.27
CA LEU A 440 -13.80 22.52 14.80
C LEU A 440 -14.46 21.54 15.78
N ARG A 441 -14.64 22.01 17.01
CA ARG A 441 -15.40 21.41 18.08
C ARG A 441 -16.57 22.35 18.40
N GLN A 442 -17.79 21.91 18.14
CA GLN A 442 -19.05 22.27 18.81
C GLN A 442 -19.89 20.99 18.69
N GLY A 443 -20.53 20.37 19.67
CA GLY A 443 -21.05 20.78 20.97
C GLY A 443 -22.37 19.97 21.15
N PRO A 444 -22.69 19.40 22.33
CA PRO A 444 -23.55 18.21 22.43
C PRO A 444 -25.00 18.51 22.87
N GLY A 445 -25.94 17.59 22.59
CA GLY A 445 -27.31 17.59 23.12
C GLY A 445 -28.14 16.36 22.70
N PRO A 446 -29.18 15.96 23.46
CA PRO A 446 -29.25 14.60 24.04
C PRO A 446 -30.53 13.79 23.70
N LEU A 447 -30.70 12.64 24.39
CA LEU A 447 -31.82 11.68 24.44
C LEU A 447 -31.66 10.49 23.47
N GLY A 448 -31.67 9.22 23.87
CA GLY A 448 -31.87 8.57 25.15
C GLY A 448 -32.35 7.13 24.93
N LYS A 449 -31.60 6.16 25.49
CA LYS A 449 -31.99 4.85 26.06
C LYS A 449 -32.59 3.75 25.15
N GLU A 450 -32.26 2.51 25.56
CA GLU A 450 -32.66 1.17 25.06
C GLU A 450 -31.87 0.73 23.82
N TYR A 451 -30.97 -0.27 23.86
CA TYR A 451 -31.07 -1.61 24.45
C TYR A 451 -29.73 -2.04 25.07
N ARG A 452 -29.76 -2.40 26.36
CA ARG A 452 -28.68 -3.12 27.07
C ARG A 452 -29.27 -4.45 27.49
N GLU A 453 -29.10 -5.48 26.67
CA GLU A 453 -29.11 -6.88 27.08
C GLU A 453 -28.85 -7.76 25.86
N ARG A 454 -27.65 -8.36 25.80
CA ARG A 454 -27.24 -9.62 25.16
C ARG A 454 -25.77 -9.55 24.76
N LEU A 455 -24.92 -9.78 25.75
CA LEU A 455 -23.61 -10.42 25.54
C LEU A 455 -23.84 -11.93 25.43
N PRO A 456 -23.09 -12.60 24.54
CA PRO A 456 -22.33 -13.74 25.01
C PRO A 456 -20.85 -13.61 24.63
N LEU A 457 -20.01 -13.66 25.67
CA LEU A 457 -18.73 -14.38 25.74
C LEU A 457 -17.80 -14.31 24.51
N LEU A 458 -17.01 -13.24 24.46
CA LEU A 458 -15.74 -13.20 23.75
C LEU A 458 -14.74 -14.13 24.46
N ASN A 459 -14.46 -15.28 23.86
CA ASN A 459 -13.30 -16.11 24.19
C ASN A 459 -12.21 -15.78 23.17
N LEU A 460 -11.29 -14.88 23.52
CA LEU A 460 -10.07 -14.62 22.74
C LEU A 460 -9.03 -15.73 23.03
N PRO A 461 -8.37 -16.32 22.01
CA PRO A 461 -7.18 -17.11 22.24
C PRO A 461 -5.99 -16.19 22.57
N LEU A 462 -5.25 -16.60 23.60
CA LEU A 462 -4.02 -16.02 24.11
C LEU A 462 -2.94 -15.92 23.01
N LEU A 463 -2.48 -14.70 22.73
CA LEU A 463 -1.24 -14.46 21.99
C LEU A 463 -0.03 -14.84 22.85
N PHE A 464 0.63 -15.95 22.50
CA PHE A 464 1.99 -16.22 22.97
C PHE A 464 2.96 -15.30 22.22
N THR A 465 3.58 -14.37 22.94
CA THR A 465 4.78 -13.67 22.46
C THR A 465 6.00 -14.35 23.07
N ALA A 466 6.73 -15.12 22.25
CA ALA A 466 8.04 -15.63 22.60
C ALA A 466 9.09 -14.83 21.83
N SER A 467 9.80 -13.95 22.54
CA SER A 467 11.00 -13.28 22.02
C SER A 467 12.20 -14.18 22.27
N LEU A 468 12.78 -14.72 21.20
CA LEU A 468 14.02 -15.50 21.25
C LEU A 468 15.22 -14.55 21.23
N GLY A 469 15.72 -14.19 22.41
CA GLY A 469 17.06 -13.66 22.61
C GLY A 469 18.05 -14.81 22.79
N GLY A 470 19.06 -14.89 21.92
CA GLY A 470 20.06 -15.95 21.95
C GLY A 470 20.98 -15.90 23.17
N GLY A 471 21.43 -17.09 23.61
CA GLY A 471 22.64 -17.27 24.41
C GLY A 471 22.50 -18.20 25.63
N GLY A 472 23.15 -19.37 25.57
CA GLY A 472 23.63 -20.11 26.74
C GLY A 472 22.75 -21.28 27.22
N GLY A 473 23.30 -22.50 27.13
CA GLY A 473 22.67 -23.71 27.67
C GLY A 473 22.56 -23.66 29.19
N GLY A 474 21.33 -23.60 29.68
CA GLY A 474 20.97 -23.74 31.09
C GLY A 474 19.53 -24.23 31.20
N LYS A 475 19.31 -25.31 31.97
CA LYS A 475 18.00 -25.93 32.22
C LYS A 475 16.97 -24.88 32.64
N VAL A 476 15.82 -24.83 31.96
CA VAL A 476 14.80 -23.81 32.18
C VAL A 476 13.64 -24.41 32.98
N ARG A 477 13.33 -23.79 34.14
CA ARG A 477 12.16 -24.13 34.95
C ARG A 477 11.01 -23.20 34.56
N ILE A 478 9.94 -23.78 34.02
CA ILE A 478 8.72 -23.04 33.66
C ILE A 478 7.62 -23.44 34.64
N ASN A 479 6.99 -22.45 35.28
CA ASN A 479 5.77 -22.66 36.07
C ASN A 479 4.58 -22.46 35.15
N VAL A 480 3.76 -23.49 35.02
CA VAL A 480 2.49 -23.42 34.27
C VAL A 480 1.38 -23.30 35.29
N GLU A 481 0.71 -22.16 35.28
CA GLU A 481 -0.46 -21.88 36.13
C GLU A 481 -1.73 -21.86 35.26
N GLU A 482 -2.72 -22.63 35.66
CA GLU A 482 -4.00 -22.75 34.98
C GLU A 482 -5.04 -21.99 35.81
N SER A 483 -5.66 -20.97 35.22
CA SER A 483 -6.61 -20.08 35.90
C SER A 483 -7.97 -20.08 35.20
N VAL A 484 -9.04 -20.12 35.99
CA VAL A 484 -10.43 -19.95 35.53
C VAL A 484 -11.04 -18.80 36.33
N ASP A 485 -11.67 -17.85 35.63
CA ASP A 485 -12.26 -16.63 36.21
C ASP A 485 -11.31 -15.81 37.10
N GLY A 486 -10.04 -15.72 36.70
CA GLY A 486 -9.02 -14.94 37.41
C GLY A 486 -8.53 -15.54 38.73
N LYS A 487 -8.91 -16.79 39.05
CA LYS A 487 -8.34 -17.56 40.16
C LYS A 487 -7.51 -18.73 39.63
N VAL A 488 -6.28 -18.87 40.12
CA VAL A 488 -5.38 -19.98 39.79
C VAL A 488 -5.94 -21.26 40.39
N VAL A 489 -6.30 -22.22 39.54
CA VAL A 489 -6.90 -23.50 39.92
C VAL A 489 -5.84 -24.61 39.99
N SER A 490 -4.72 -24.47 39.27
CA SER A 490 -3.64 -25.45 39.26
C SER A 490 -2.30 -24.81 38.94
N SER A 491 -1.22 -25.24 39.59
CA SER A 491 0.15 -24.79 39.29
C SER A 491 1.10 -25.97 39.28
N ARG A 492 1.76 -26.21 38.13
CA ARG A 492 2.76 -27.27 37.98
C ARG A 492 4.05 -26.72 37.41
N LYS A 493 5.17 -27.09 38.04
CA LYS A 493 6.51 -26.73 37.58
C LYS A 493 7.04 -27.82 36.67
N ARG A 494 7.50 -27.47 35.47
CA ARG A 494 8.21 -28.38 34.57
C ARG A 494 9.62 -27.85 34.33
N GLU A 495 10.61 -28.71 34.52
CA GLU A 495 11.97 -28.50 34.02
C GLU A 495 12.04 -29.00 32.57
N ILE A 496 12.57 -28.17 31.68
CA ILE A 496 13.00 -28.58 30.33
C ILE A 496 14.52 -28.44 30.27
#